data_AF-A0A2M7Q7Z0-F1
#
_entry.id   AF-A0A2M7Q7Z0-F1
#
_cell.length_a   1.000
_cell.length_b   1.000
_cell.length_c   1.000
_cell.angle_alpha   90.00
_cell.angle_beta   90.00
_cell.angle_gamma   90.00
#
_symmetry.space_group_name_H-M   'P 1'
#
loop_
_entity.id
_entity.type
_entity.pdbx_description
1 polymer ?
#
loop_
_entity_poly.entity_id
_entity_poly.type
_entity_poly.pdbx_seq_one_letter_code
_entity_poly.pdbx_strand_id
1 'polypeptide(L)'
;GDDAQSIYAFRGADIGNILDFQNDYPNAKKVPLEQNYRSTQAILKAADSVIKINSKQLDKTLWTENERGESIILLESYNERDEATRVGYHINNLRMRRGYKLNDFAILYRTNFQSRVFEDALRSKNMAYQLVGGLSFYQRKEVKDVMAYLKLSRSFFTPHITYNAKVL
;
A
#
# COMPACT_ATOMS: atom_id res chain seq x y z
N GLY A 1 6.46 2.13 23.15
CA GLY A 1 5.79 2.19 21.83
C GLY A 1 6.19 3.47 21.12
N ASP A 2 5.54 3.80 20.01
CA ASP A 2 5.72 5.06 19.28
C ASP A 2 4.35 5.76 19.17
N ASP A 3 4.22 6.92 19.80
CA ASP A 3 3.02 7.75 19.80
C ASP A 3 2.64 8.23 18.39
N ALA A 4 3.63 8.55 17.55
CA ALA A 4 3.44 9.00 16.17
C ALA A 4 2.93 7.87 15.24
N GLN A 5 3.01 6.62 15.67
CA GLN A 5 2.55 5.44 14.91
C GLN A 5 1.23 4.87 15.44
N SER A 6 0.56 5.55 16.38
CA SER A 6 -0.76 5.13 16.87
C SER A 6 -1.86 5.45 15.86
N ILE A 7 -2.15 4.50 14.98
CA ILE A 7 -3.15 4.65 13.90
C ILE A 7 -4.47 3.89 14.13
N TYR A 8 -4.63 3.25 15.30
CA TYR A 8 -5.77 2.38 15.62
C TYR A 8 -6.79 3.02 16.58
N ALA A 9 -6.83 4.35 16.71
CA ALA A 9 -7.79 5.06 17.57
C ALA A 9 -9.25 4.66 17.28
N PHE A 10 -9.58 4.41 16.01
CA PHE A 10 -10.91 3.94 15.58
C PHE A 10 -11.29 2.54 16.11
N ARG A 11 -10.33 1.78 16.66
CA ARG A 11 -10.54 0.49 17.34
C ARG A 11 -10.40 0.60 18.87
N GLY A 12 -10.42 1.81 19.41
CA GLY A 12 -10.32 2.06 20.85
C GLY A 12 -8.89 2.11 21.38
N ALA A 13 -7.87 2.24 20.52
CA ALA A 13 -6.51 2.49 21.00
C ALA A 13 -6.42 3.91 21.56
N ASP A 14 -6.05 4.04 22.83
CA ASP A 14 -5.82 5.34 23.47
C ASP A 14 -4.32 5.68 23.50
N ILE A 15 -3.98 6.86 22.98
CA ILE A 15 -2.62 7.41 22.99
C ILE A 15 -2.22 7.90 24.40
N GLY A 16 -3.18 8.17 25.29
CA GLY A 16 -2.92 8.52 26.68
C GLY A 16 -2.06 7.48 27.40
N ASN A 17 -2.26 6.19 27.10
CA ASN A 17 -1.48 5.09 27.67
C ASN A 17 0.05 5.26 27.54
N ILE A 18 0.53 5.90 26.47
CA ILE A 18 1.98 6.15 26.30
C ILE A 18 2.39 7.55 26.79
N LEU A 19 1.50 8.54 26.67
CA LEU A 19 1.78 9.91 27.09
C LEU A 19 1.82 10.04 28.62
N ASP A 20 0.90 9.36 29.31
CA ASP A 20 0.72 9.42 30.77
C ASP A 20 1.55 8.36 31.51
N PHE A 21 2.33 7.55 30.80
CA PHE A 21 3.08 6.42 31.38
C PHE A 21 4.01 6.84 32.53
N GLN A 22 4.62 8.02 32.46
CA GLN A 22 5.48 8.53 33.54
C GLN A 22 4.68 9.06 34.74
N ASN A 23 3.42 9.47 34.55
CA ASN A 23 2.52 9.86 35.64
C ASN A 23 2.06 8.62 36.40
N ASP A 24 1.72 7.55 35.68
CA ASP A 24 1.27 6.28 36.26
C ASP A 24 2.40 5.53 36.98
N TYR A 25 3.62 5.62 36.43
CA TYR A 25 4.82 4.98 36.98
C TYR A 25 5.96 5.99 37.18
N PRO A 26 5.95 6.77 38.28
CA PRO A 26 6.94 7.82 38.52
C PRO A 26 8.40 7.34 38.56
N ASN A 27 8.61 6.07 38.92
CA ASN A 27 9.93 5.45 39.00
C ASN A 27 10.40 4.82 37.67
N ALA A 28 9.59 4.90 36.60
CA ALA A 28 9.93 4.31 35.32
C ALA A 28 11.03 5.11 34.60
N LYS A 29 12.03 4.40 34.08
CA LYS A 29 13.10 4.99 33.28
C LYS A 29 12.65 5.15 31.82
N LYS A 30 12.66 6.38 31.31
CA LYS A 30 12.46 6.68 29.89
C LYS A 30 13.79 6.50 29.14
N VAL A 31 13.78 5.72 28.06
CA VAL A 31 14.93 5.54 27.16
C VAL A 31 14.45 5.79 25.72
N PRO A 32 14.68 7.00 25.17
CA PRO A 32 14.32 7.29 23.78
C PRO A 32 15.30 6.61 22.82
N LEU A 33 14.77 5.99 21.76
CA LEU A 33 15.56 5.43 20.67
C LEU A 33 15.39 6.32 19.45
N GLU A 34 16.36 7.19 19.20
CA GLU A 34 16.23 8.27 18.21
C GLU A 34 16.95 7.98 16.90
N GLN A 35 17.90 7.03 16.90
CA GLN A 35 18.64 6.67 15.69
C GLN A 35 17.80 5.74 14.80
N ASN A 36 17.52 6.18 13.58
CA ASN A 36 16.85 5.43 12.55
C ASN A 36 17.86 4.74 11.63
N TYR A 37 17.75 3.42 11.51
CA TYR A 37 18.61 2.59 10.68
C TYR A 37 17.97 2.18 9.35
N ARG A 38 16.70 2.56 9.09
CA ARG A 38 15.91 2.10 7.95
C ARG A 38 15.96 3.05 6.76
N SER A 39 15.77 4.34 7.04
CA SER A 39 15.47 5.36 6.04
C SER A 39 16.66 6.25 5.76
N THR A 40 16.69 6.86 4.59
CA THR A 40 17.66 7.90 4.21
C THR A 40 17.32 9.23 4.87
N GLN A 41 18.27 10.18 4.87
CA GLN A 41 18.03 11.49 5.50
C GLN A 41 16.90 12.26 4.81
N ALA A 42 16.74 12.14 3.48
CA ALA A 42 15.66 12.80 2.75
C ALA A 42 14.27 12.31 3.20
N ILE A 43 14.10 10.99 3.36
CA ILE A 43 12.84 10.39 3.84
C ILE A 43 12.59 10.80 5.29
N LEU A 44 13.62 10.72 6.15
CA LEU A 44 13.48 11.03 7.56
C LEU A 44 13.12 12.50 7.79
N LYS A 45 13.75 13.42 7.07
CA LYS A 45 13.45 14.84 7.13
C LYS A 45 12.01 15.16 6.70
N ALA A 46 11.50 14.50 5.68
CA ALA A 46 10.12 14.70 5.25
C ALA A 46 9.12 14.18 6.30
N ALA A 47 9.36 12.98 6.85
CA ALA A 47 8.53 12.44 7.93
C ALA A 47 8.53 13.36 9.17
N ASP A 48 9.70 13.86 9.56
CA ASP A 48 9.88 14.80 10.68
C ASP A 48 9.13 16.13 10.45
N SER A 49 9.15 16.66 9.22
CA SER A 49 8.42 17.89 8.90
C SER A 49 6.90 17.75 9.01
N VAL A 50 6.36 16.56 8.76
CA VAL A 50 4.92 16.28 8.86
C VAL A 50 4.52 16.04 10.32
N ILE A 51 5.29 15.27 11.09
CA ILE A 51 4.90 14.91 12.46
C ILE A 51 4.96 16.11 13.44
N LYS A 52 5.84 17.08 13.19
CA LYS A 52 5.97 18.30 14.00
C LYS A 52 4.71 19.17 14.04
N ILE A 53 3.77 18.96 13.11
CA ILE A 53 2.49 19.69 13.07
C ILE A 53 1.54 19.20 14.18
N ASN A 54 1.72 17.99 14.71
CA ASN A 54 0.85 17.42 15.73
C ASN A 54 1.04 18.11 17.09
N SER A 55 -0.07 18.43 17.77
CA SER A 55 -0.06 19.15 19.04
C SER A 55 0.19 18.28 20.27
N LYS A 56 -0.19 17.00 20.23
CA LYS A 56 0.01 16.04 21.33
C LYS A 56 0.96 14.94 20.86
N GLN A 57 2.22 15.03 21.26
CA GLN A 57 3.25 14.05 20.95
C GLN A 57 4.32 14.03 22.03
N LEU A 58 5.06 12.93 22.11
CA LEU A 58 6.28 12.87 22.91
C LEU A 58 7.38 13.66 22.21
N ASP A 59 8.11 14.47 22.98
CA ASP A 59 9.31 15.09 22.47
C ASP A 59 10.38 14.02 22.19
N LYS A 60 10.75 13.92 20.92
CA LYS A 60 11.80 13.05 20.38
C LYS A 60 12.19 13.57 19.01
N THR A 61 13.47 13.49 18.67
CA THR A 61 13.97 13.87 17.34
C THR A 61 14.68 12.69 16.70
N LEU A 62 14.12 12.16 15.61
CA LEU A 62 14.77 11.06 14.90
C LEU A 62 15.92 11.56 14.02
N TRP A 63 17.03 10.81 14.00
CA TRP A 63 18.19 11.09 13.14
C TRP A 63 18.74 9.81 12.50
N THR A 64 19.58 9.92 11.47
CA THR A 64 20.17 8.74 10.80
C THR A 64 21.58 9.02 10.29
N GLU A 65 22.45 8.00 10.35
CA GLU A 65 23.79 7.99 9.75
C GLU A 65 23.77 7.55 8.28
N ASN A 66 22.63 7.09 7.78
CA ASN A 66 22.48 6.73 6.38
C ASN A 66 22.74 7.94 5.48
N GLU A 67 23.08 7.67 4.23
CA GLU A 67 23.24 8.71 3.21
C GLU A 67 21.96 9.54 3.02
N ARG A 68 22.12 10.70 2.38
CA ARG A 68 20.99 11.59 2.09
C ARG A 68 19.90 10.90 1.28
N GLY A 69 20.30 10.03 0.35
CA GLY A 69 19.41 9.33 -0.56
C GLY A 69 18.79 10.24 -1.63
N GLU A 70 17.90 9.66 -2.41
CA GLU A 70 17.17 10.39 -3.45
C GLU A 70 16.10 11.33 -2.87
N SER A 71 15.85 12.42 -3.58
CA SER A 71 14.76 13.33 -3.24
C SER A 71 13.40 12.66 -3.41
N ILE A 72 12.45 13.01 -2.54
CA ILE A 72 11.06 12.57 -2.67
C ILE A 72 10.45 13.22 -3.91
N ILE A 73 9.79 12.41 -4.73
CA ILE A 73 9.15 12.83 -5.96
C ILE A 73 7.65 12.94 -5.71
N LEU A 74 7.08 14.10 -6.02
CA LEU A 74 5.63 14.30 -6.10
C LEU A 74 5.20 14.15 -7.56
N LEU A 75 4.23 13.27 -7.81
CA LEU A 75 3.72 12.98 -9.14
C LEU A 75 2.25 13.41 -9.23
N GLU A 76 1.99 14.60 -9.77
CA GLU A 76 0.63 15.07 -10.04
C GLU A 76 0.08 14.40 -11.30
N SER A 77 -1.08 13.76 -11.20
CA SER A 77 -1.72 13.02 -12.29
C SER A 77 -3.14 13.50 -12.52
N TYR A 78 -3.64 13.35 -13.75
CA TYR A 78 -4.95 13.91 -14.12
C TYR A 78 -6.14 13.20 -13.47
N ASN A 79 -6.00 11.89 -13.25
CA ASN A 79 -6.99 11.05 -12.57
C ASN A 79 -6.30 9.79 -12.02
N GLU A 80 -7.06 8.94 -11.34
CA GLU A 80 -6.56 7.72 -10.69
C GLU A 80 -6.01 6.67 -11.67
N ARG A 81 -6.50 6.65 -12.92
CA ARG A 81 -5.99 5.73 -13.95
C ARG A 81 -4.66 6.20 -14.52
N ASP A 82 -4.53 7.51 -14.72
CA ASP A 82 -3.28 8.16 -15.14
C ASP A 82 -2.21 7.96 -14.07
N GLU A 83 -2.55 8.19 -12.79
CA GLU A 83 -1.66 7.92 -11.65
C GLU A 83 -1.15 6.47 -11.66
N ALA A 84 -2.06 5.49 -11.71
CA ALA A 84 -1.70 4.07 -11.72
C ALA A 84 -0.82 3.69 -12.92
N THR A 85 -1.11 4.24 -14.10
CA THR A 85 -0.33 4.00 -15.32
C THR A 85 1.09 4.55 -15.20
N ARG A 86 1.23 5.77 -14.66
CA ARG A 86 2.52 6.44 -14.47
C ARG A 86 3.35 5.76 -13.39
N VAL A 87 2.74 5.34 -12.28
CA VAL A 87 3.40 4.52 -11.25
C VAL A 87 3.93 3.22 -11.86
N GLY A 88 3.10 2.49 -12.62
CA GLY A 88 3.53 1.28 -13.31
C GLY A 88 4.65 1.51 -14.32
N TYR A 89 4.65 2.65 -15.02
CA TYR A 89 5.75 3.05 -15.89
C TYR A 89 7.04 3.33 -15.11
N HIS A 90 6.95 4.04 -13.97
CA HIS A 90 8.10 4.32 -13.11
C HIS A 90 8.74 3.05 -12.55
N ILE A 91 7.94 2.12 -12.03
CA ILE A 91 8.43 0.81 -11.54
C ILE A 91 9.18 0.08 -12.65
N ASN A 92 8.58 0.00 -13.85
CA ASN A 92 9.21 -0.69 -14.98
C ASN A 92 10.51 0.01 -15.41
N ASN A 93 10.54 1.35 -15.42
CA ASN A 93 11.73 2.12 -15.76
C ASN A 93 12.88 1.86 -14.76
N LEU A 94 12.60 1.88 -13.46
CA LEU A 94 13.57 1.59 -12.42
C LEU A 94 14.09 0.15 -12.50
N ARG A 95 13.21 -0.82 -12.80
CA ARG A 95 13.62 -2.22 -13.04
C ARG A 95 14.60 -2.31 -14.23
N MET A 96 14.26 -1.70 -15.36
CA MET A 96 15.06 -1.82 -16.58
C MET A 96 16.39 -1.04 -16.51
N ARG A 97 16.40 0.15 -15.89
CA ARG A 97 17.59 1.03 -15.88
C ARG A 97 18.50 0.81 -14.68
N ARG A 98 17.94 0.44 -13.53
CA ARG A 98 18.67 0.33 -12.26
C ARG A 98 18.67 -1.07 -11.66
N GLY A 99 17.98 -2.02 -12.31
CA GLY A 99 18.03 -3.44 -11.91
C GLY A 99 17.19 -3.81 -10.69
N TYR A 100 16.30 -2.92 -10.21
CA TYR A 100 15.42 -3.22 -9.09
C TYR A 100 14.46 -4.38 -9.38
N LYS A 101 14.17 -5.19 -8.38
CA LYS A 101 13.22 -6.30 -8.45
C LYS A 101 11.82 -5.81 -8.10
N LEU A 102 10.79 -6.53 -8.55
CA LEU A 102 9.39 -6.18 -8.22
C LEU A 102 9.14 -6.19 -6.70
N ASN A 103 9.87 -7.00 -5.93
CA ASN A 103 9.76 -7.08 -4.47
C ASN A 103 10.37 -5.88 -3.74
N ASP A 104 11.12 -5.02 -4.43
CA ASP A 104 11.70 -3.80 -3.83
C ASP A 104 10.67 -2.64 -3.81
N PHE A 105 9.49 -2.85 -4.40
CA PHE A 105 8.44 -1.84 -4.52
C PHE A 105 7.22 -2.21 -3.65
N ALA A 106 6.65 -1.19 -3.02
CA ALA A 106 5.37 -1.26 -2.34
C ALA A 106 4.50 -0.07 -2.74
N ILE A 107 3.21 -0.34 -3.01
CA ILE A 107 2.21 0.71 -3.26
C ILE A 107 1.30 0.76 -2.03
N LEU A 108 1.30 1.90 -1.34
CA LEU A 108 0.50 2.14 -0.15
C LEU A 108 -0.67 3.06 -0.49
N TYR A 109 -1.87 2.71 -0.04
CA TYR A 109 -3.08 3.48 -0.26
C TYR A 109 -3.94 3.52 1.01
N ARG A 110 -4.81 4.53 1.11
CA ARG A 110 -5.61 4.77 2.32
C ARG A 110 -6.76 3.78 2.47
N THR A 111 -7.34 3.35 1.36
CA THR A 111 -8.55 2.51 1.32
C THR A 111 -8.45 1.42 0.26
N ASN A 112 -9.06 0.26 0.52
CA ASN A 112 -8.94 -0.91 -0.34
C ASN A 112 -9.56 -0.76 -1.74
N PHE A 113 -10.45 0.21 -1.97
CA PHE A 113 -11.04 0.41 -3.30
C PHE A 113 -9.99 0.96 -4.29
N GLN A 114 -9.01 1.72 -3.81
CA GLN A 114 -7.94 2.32 -4.61
C GLN A 114 -7.04 1.25 -5.26
N SER A 115 -6.94 0.06 -4.67
CA SER A 115 -6.13 -1.05 -5.21
C SER A 115 -6.49 -1.40 -6.66
N ARG A 116 -7.76 -1.31 -7.04
CA ARG A 116 -8.27 -1.79 -8.34
C ARG A 116 -7.55 -1.16 -9.54
N VAL A 117 -7.37 0.16 -9.53
CA VAL A 117 -6.75 0.86 -10.67
C VAL A 117 -5.27 0.52 -10.81
N PHE A 118 -4.58 0.27 -9.69
CA PHE A 118 -3.20 -0.22 -9.69
C PHE A 118 -3.12 -1.67 -10.14
N GLU A 119 -4.02 -2.56 -9.69
CA GLU A 119 -4.09 -3.95 -10.16
C GLU A 119 -4.25 -4.01 -11.69
N ASP A 120 -5.16 -3.22 -12.25
CA ASP A 120 -5.41 -3.17 -13.70
C ASP A 120 -4.18 -2.63 -14.46
N ALA A 121 -3.55 -1.56 -13.98
CA ALA A 121 -2.36 -0.99 -14.59
C ALA A 121 -1.16 -1.95 -14.57
N LEU A 122 -0.91 -2.62 -13.43
CA LEU A 122 0.18 -3.59 -13.30
C LEU A 122 -0.06 -4.83 -14.17
N ARG A 123 -1.30 -5.34 -14.22
CA ARG A 123 -1.69 -6.47 -15.07
C ARG A 123 -1.53 -6.15 -16.54
N SER A 124 -1.93 -4.95 -16.98
CA SER A 124 -1.78 -4.52 -18.38
C SER A 124 -0.33 -4.55 -18.87
N LYS A 125 0.62 -4.41 -17.94
CA LYS A 125 2.08 -4.43 -18.19
C LYS A 125 2.73 -5.78 -17.87
N ASN A 126 1.94 -6.83 -17.61
CA ASN A 126 2.42 -8.15 -17.18
C ASN A 126 3.37 -8.10 -15.97
N MET A 127 3.14 -7.19 -15.03
CA MET A 127 3.92 -7.12 -13.80
C MET A 127 3.26 -7.93 -12.69
N ALA A 128 4.03 -8.84 -12.07
CA ALA A 128 3.57 -9.59 -10.92
C ALA A 128 3.34 -8.66 -9.72
N TYR A 129 2.26 -8.89 -8.98
CA TYR A 129 1.91 -8.13 -7.80
C TYR A 129 1.26 -9.04 -6.76
N GLN A 130 1.36 -8.64 -5.49
CA GLN A 130 0.69 -9.30 -4.37
C GLN A 130 -0.11 -8.27 -3.59
N LEU A 131 -1.37 -8.60 -3.29
CA LEU A 131 -2.22 -7.79 -2.42
C LEU A 131 -2.04 -8.26 -0.97
N VAL A 132 -1.81 -7.33 -0.05
CA VAL A 132 -1.67 -7.60 1.39
C VAL A 132 -2.87 -7.01 2.13
N GLY A 133 -3.48 -7.79 3.04
CA GLY A 133 -4.61 -7.31 3.87
C GLY A 133 -5.98 -7.29 3.17
N GLY A 134 -6.11 -7.95 2.02
CA GLY A 134 -7.38 -8.13 1.31
C GLY A 134 -7.33 -9.26 0.29
N LEU A 135 -8.49 -9.73 -0.14
CA LEU A 135 -8.61 -10.57 -1.34
C LEU A 135 -8.44 -9.67 -2.57
N SER A 136 -7.74 -10.17 -3.61
CA SER A 136 -7.73 -9.48 -4.92
C SER A 136 -9.18 -9.16 -5.30
N PHE A 137 -9.43 -8.04 -5.97
CA PHE A 137 -10.80 -7.64 -6.34
C PHE A 137 -11.60 -8.79 -6.97
N TYR A 138 -10.97 -9.59 -7.83
CA TYR A 138 -11.56 -10.75 -8.52
C TYR A 138 -11.78 -11.98 -7.63
N GLN A 139 -11.17 -11.99 -6.45
CA GLN A 139 -11.32 -13.06 -5.48
C GLN A 139 -12.42 -12.79 -4.46
N ARG A 140 -12.98 -11.57 -4.42
CA ARG A 140 -14.10 -11.20 -3.56
C ARG A 140 -15.35 -12.01 -3.94
N LYS A 141 -16.11 -12.45 -2.94
CA LYS A 141 -17.27 -13.34 -3.14
C LYS A 141 -18.31 -12.70 -4.05
N GLU A 142 -18.60 -11.42 -3.83
CA GLU A 142 -19.63 -10.69 -4.60
C GLU A 142 -19.25 -10.60 -6.09
N VAL A 143 -17.97 -10.35 -6.37
CA VAL A 143 -17.44 -10.27 -7.74
C VAL A 143 -17.46 -11.64 -8.41
N LYS A 144 -17.08 -12.70 -7.68
CA LYS A 144 -17.14 -14.08 -8.19
C LYS A 144 -18.57 -14.51 -8.51
N ASP A 145 -19.53 -14.19 -7.65
CA ASP A 145 -20.92 -14.56 -7.83
C ASP A 145 -21.51 -13.89 -9.07
N VAL A 146 -21.31 -12.57 -9.24
CA VAL A 146 -21.76 -11.85 -10.45
C VAL A 146 -21.09 -12.41 -11.71
N MET A 147 -19.77 -12.68 -11.66
CA MET A 147 -19.05 -13.27 -12.79
C MET A 147 -19.54 -14.69 -13.12
N ALA A 148 -19.91 -15.49 -12.12
CA ALA A 148 -20.49 -16.81 -12.32
C ALA A 148 -21.86 -16.73 -13.00
N TYR A 149 -22.75 -15.82 -12.57
CA TYR A 149 -24.03 -15.58 -13.23
C TYR A 149 -23.87 -15.13 -14.69
N LEU A 150 -22.94 -14.22 -14.98
CA LEU A 150 -22.66 -13.76 -16.35
C LEU A 150 -22.07 -14.88 -17.24
N LYS A 151 -21.21 -15.73 -16.67
CA LYS A 151 -20.69 -16.92 -17.40
C LYS A 151 -21.81 -17.93 -17.68
N LEU A 152 -22.69 -18.15 -16.72
CA LEU A 152 -23.84 -19.03 -16.86
C LEU A 152 -24.78 -18.52 -17.96
N SER A 153 -25.17 -17.23 -17.93
CA SER A 153 -26.05 -16.65 -18.95
C SER A 153 -25.44 -16.70 -20.36
N ARG A 154 -24.13 -16.46 -20.49
CA ARG A 154 -23.41 -16.62 -21.76
C ARG A 154 -23.38 -18.09 -22.22
N SER A 155 -23.16 -19.04 -21.30
CA SER A 155 -23.18 -20.47 -21.61
C SER A 155 -24.56 -20.95 -22.06
N PHE A 156 -25.64 -20.40 -21.50
CA PHE A 156 -27.01 -20.67 -21.94
C PHE A 156 -27.30 -20.14 -23.36
N PHE A 157 -26.61 -19.08 -23.80
CA PHE A 157 -26.80 -18.47 -25.12
C PHE A 157 -25.88 -19.00 -26.22
N THR A 158 -24.98 -19.94 -25.90
CA THR A 158 -24.20 -20.66 -26.91
C THR A 158 -24.68 -22.11 -26.93
N PRO A 159 -25.80 -22.43 -27.62
CA PRO A 159 -26.15 -23.82 -27.82
C PRO A 159 -25.00 -24.47 -28.59
N HIS A 160 -24.45 -25.53 -28.04
CA HIS A 160 -23.61 -26.47 -28.76
C HIS A 160 -24.34 -26.84 -30.06
N ILE A 161 -23.86 -26.33 -31.21
CA ILE A 161 -24.10 -26.98 -32.49
C ILE A 161 -23.24 -28.24 -32.43
N THR A 162 -23.81 -29.29 -31.83
CA THR A 162 -23.28 -30.64 -31.87
C THR A 162 -23.38 -31.10 -33.33
N TYR A 163 -22.29 -31.05 -34.07
CA TYR A 163 -22.16 -31.82 -35.30
C TYR A 163 -22.22 -33.31 -34.92
N ASN A 164 -23.40 -33.90 -35.05
CA ASN A 164 -23.61 -35.34 -35.08
C ASN A 164 -24.51 -35.65 -36.27
N ALA A 165 -23.89 -35.88 -37.42
CA ALA A 165 -24.45 -36.73 -38.47
C ALA A 165 -23.34 -37.68 -38.91
N LYS A 166 -23.47 -38.92 -38.45
CA LYS A 166 -22.69 -40.10 -38.84
C LYS A 166 -23.35 -40.69 -40.10
N VAL A 167 -22.52 -41.12 -41.06
CA VAL A 167 -22.71 -42.23 -42.03
C VAL A 167 -23.77 -42.04 -43.13
N LEU A 168 -23.32 -41.81 -44.36
CA LEU A 168 -23.06 -42.85 -45.37
C LEU A 168 -21.84 -42.45 -46.22
#